data_AF-A0A2L0EVF2-F1
#
_entry.id   AF-A0A2L0EVF2-F1
#
_cell.length_a   1.000
_cell.length_b   1.000
_cell.length_c   1.000
_cell.angle_alpha   90.00
_cell.angle_beta   90.00
_cell.angle_gamma   90.00
#
_symmetry.space_group_name_H-M   'P 1'
#
loop_
_entity.id
_entity.type
_entity.pdbx_description
1 polymer ?
#
loop_
_entity_poly.entity_id
_entity_poly.type
_entity_poly.pdbx_seq_one_letter_code
_entity_poly.pdbx_strand_id
1 'polypeptide(L)'
;MSPPGHDRGEARRRTGQAAGLSALLLLVGIAPVAGDIGSCGQPPEELDPHKFFSFKAQWDCARCAECGLGTRACDAACSFTTAPEFPSGCYPLVHDGEVCLHRLMEASCDEYRGYVADEGASTPTECNFCPLDEAP
;
A
#
# COMPACT_ATOMS: atom_id res chain seq x y z
N MET A 1 -41.75 -70.29 17.88
CA MET A 1 -40.87 -69.15 17.50
C MET A 1 -41.80 -68.02 17.04
N SER A 2 -41.59 -66.81 17.60
CA SER A 2 -42.55 -65.71 17.84
C SER A 2 -43.35 -65.18 16.64
N PRO A 3 -44.46 -64.43 16.89
CA PRO A 3 -44.36 -62.96 16.81
C PRO A 3 -45.32 -62.24 17.82
N PRO A 4 -45.62 -60.92 17.69
CA PRO A 4 -45.00 -59.88 18.49
C PRO A 4 -46.00 -59.18 19.44
N GLY A 5 -45.50 -58.73 20.59
CA GLY A 5 -46.24 -57.77 21.43
C GLY A 5 -46.17 -56.39 20.79
N HIS A 6 -47.33 -55.84 20.43
CA HIS A 6 -47.50 -54.44 20.10
C HIS A 6 -48.71 -53.90 20.86
N ASP A 7 -48.45 -53.22 21.98
CA ASP A 7 -49.33 -52.22 22.57
C ASP A 7 -48.40 -51.22 23.29
N ARG A 8 -48.31 -49.97 22.82
CA ARG A 8 -49.23 -48.84 23.01
C ARG A 8 -49.18 -48.27 24.43
N GLY A 9 -49.07 -46.95 24.45
CA GLY A 9 -49.27 -46.10 25.62
C GLY A 9 -47.96 -45.75 26.32
N GLU A 10 -47.69 -44.52 26.72
CA GLU A 10 -48.51 -43.32 26.69
C GLU A 10 -47.60 -42.14 27.02
N ALA A 11 -48.00 -40.98 26.52
CA ALA A 11 -47.63 -39.63 26.87
C ALA A 11 -46.67 -39.41 28.07
N ARG A 12 -45.59 -38.67 27.81
CA ARG A 12 -45.04 -37.81 28.87
C ARG A 12 -44.47 -36.49 28.35
N ARG A 13 -45.30 -35.47 28.57
CA ARG A 13 -44.97 -34.09 28.99
C ARG A 13 -44.27 -33.19 27.97
N ARG A 14 -45.12 -32.30 27.41
CA ARG A 14 -44.74 -30.93 27.06
C ARG A 14 -43.96 -30.30 28.22
N THR A 15 -42.74 -29.90 27.97
CA THR A 15 -42.05 -28.81 28.68
C THR A 15 -40.73 -28.56 27.98
N GLY A 16 -40.46 -27.30 27.62
CA GLY A 16 -39.08 -26.85 27.44
C GLY A 16 -38.77 -26.21 26.09
N GLN A 17 -39.03 -24.91 26.02
CA GLN A 17 -38.08 -23.92 25.51
C GLN A 17 -37.76 -23.95 24.01
N ALA A 18 -38.44 -23.05 23.29
CA ALA A 18 -37.88 -22.37 22.14
C ALA A 18 -36.65 -21.57 22.59
N ALA A 19 -35.45 -22.05 22.29
CA ALA A 19 -34.17 -21.31 22.30
C ALA A 19 -33.06 -22.29 21.86
N GLY A 20 -32.09 -21.98 21.00
CA GLY A 20 -31.79 -20.74 20.33
C GLY A 20 -31.12 -21.04 18.98
N LEU A 21 -31.66 -20.45 17.93
CA LEU A 21 -30.94 -20.13 16.71
C LEU A 21 -30.15 -18.86 17.00
N SER A 22 -28.91 -18.96 17.50
CA SER A 22 -27.95 -17.83 17.55
C SER A 22 -26.59 -18.31 18.06
N ALA A 23 -25.77 -18.90 17.18
CA ALA A 23 -24.35 -19.11 17.46
C ALA A 23 -23.54 -19.06 16.14
N LEU A 24 -23.74 -18.01 15.33
CA LEU A 24 -23.08 -17.88 14.02
C LEU A 24 -22.55 -16.47 13.73
N LEU A 25 -22.27 -15.66 14.76
CA LEU A 25 -21.80 -14.28 14.58
C LEU A 25 -20.71 -13.86 15.59
N LEU A 26 -19.65 -14.66 15.76
CA LEU A 26 -18.45 -14.25 16.52
C LEU A 26 -17.14 -14.60 15.80
N LEU A 27 -17.12 -14.46 14.47
CA LEU A 27 -15.89 -14.35 13.68
C LEU A 27 -15.90 -13.00 12.95
N VAL A 28 -16.08 -11.92 13.71
CA VAL A 28 -15.82 -10.57 13.20
C VAL A 28 -14.30 -10.43 13.14
N GLY A 29 -13.79 -10.46 11.92
CA GLY A 29 -12.37 -10.35 11.63
C GLY A 29 -11.78 -9.08 12.23
N ILE A 30 -10.68 -9.26 12.94
CA ILE A 30 -9.71 -8.20 13.16
C ILE A 30 -9.04 -8.02 11.79
N ALA A 31 -9.66 -7.23 10.92
CA ALA A 31 -9.00 -6.82 9.69
C ALA A 31 -7.82 -5.93 10.12
N PRO A 32 -6.60 -6.15 9.61
CA PRO A 32 -5.50 -5.24 9.86
C PRO A 32 -5.94 -3.82 9.47
N VAL A 33 -5.78 -2.89 10.41
CA VAL A 33 -5.94 -1.46 10.15
C VAL A 33 -4.91 -1.07 9.10
N ALA A 34 -5.28 -0.18 8.16
CA ALA A 34 -4.30 0.46 7.28
C ALA A 34 -3.20 1.07 8.18
N GLY A 35 -2.00 0.47 8.15
CA GLY A 35 -0.98 0.59 9.20
C GLY A 35 -0.28 -0.73 9.54
N ASP A 36 -0.91 -1.87 9.23
CA ASP A 36 -0.34 -3.22 9.33
C ASP A 36 0.23 -3.70 7.97
N ILE A 37 0.77 -2.78 7.17
CA ILE A 37 1.35 -3.11 5.87
C ILE A 37 2.74 -3.71 6.09
N GLY A 38 2.71 -5.02 6.30
CA GLY A 38 3.84 -5.91 6.42
C GLY A 38 3.32 -7.34 6.46
N SER A 39 2.69 -7.81 5.37
CA SER A 39 2.05 -9.14 5.24
C SER A 39 2.98 -10.36 5.49
N CYS A 40 4.22 -10.14 5.90
CA CYS A 40 5.23 -11.15 6.27
C CYS A 40 5.77 -11.00 7.70
N GLY A 41 5.18 -10.14 8.55
CA GLY A 41 5.62 -9.93 9.94
C GLY A 41 6.96 -9.19 10.09
N GLN A 42 7.41 -8.49 9.05
CA GLN A 42 8.55 -7.58 9.11
C GLN A 42 8.05 -6.19 9.52
N PRO A 43 8.74 -5.48 10.41
CA PRO A 43 8.39 -4.10 10.72
C PRO A 43 8.60 -3.20 9.49
N PRO A 44 7.78 -2.15 9.31
CA PRO A 44 7.98 -1.19 8.23
C PRO A 44 9.34 -0.50 8.39
N GLU A 45 10.10 -0.44 7.31
CA GLU A 45 11.38 0.27 7.26
C GLU A 45 11.14 1.65 6.65
N GLU A 46 11.51 2.71 7.38
CA GLU A 46 11.46 4.08 6.88
C GLU A 46 12.45 4.26 5.72
N LEU A 47 12.03 5.04 4.71
CA LEU A 47 12.85 5.35 3.55
C LEU A 47 13.95 6.34 3.94
N ASP A 48 15.21 5.94 3.78
CA ASP A 48 16.35 6.86 3.93
C ASP A 48 16.35 7.90 2.79
N PRO A 49 16.18 9.21 3.07
CA PRO A 49 16.09 10.23 2.03
C PRO A 49 17.34 10.27 1.16
N HIS A 50 18.53 10.16 1.76
CA HIS A 50 19.78 10.30 1.04
C HIS A 50 19.99 9.17 0.03
N LYS A 51 19.77 7.92 0.46
CA LYS A 51 19.84 6.72 -0.37
C LYS A 51 18.80 6.78 -1.50
N PHE A 52 17.56 7.15 -1.18
CA PHE A 52 16.50 7.25 -2.18
C PHE A 52 16.80 8.33 -3.24
N PHE A 53 17.02 9.59 -2.82
CA PHE A 53 17.19 10.70 -3.76
C PHE A 53 18.50 10.60 -4.54
N SER A 54 19.57 10.05 -3.97
CA SER A 54 20.81 9.79 -4.72
C SER A 54 20.62 8.74 -5.81
N PHE A 55 19.85 7.68 -5.56
CA PHE A 55 19.56 6.67 -6.57
C PHE A 55 18.59 7.21 -7.64
N LYS A 56 17.55 7.94 -7.20
CA LYS A 56 16.62 8.62 -8.09
C LYS A 56 17.35 9.60 -9.02
N ALA A 57 18.24 10.43 -8.49
CA ALA A 57 18.99 11.41 -9.29
C ALA A 57 19.87 10.75 -10.37
N GLN A 58 20.50 9.61 -10.07
CA GLN A 58 21.27 8.85 -11.06
C GLN A 58 20.38 8.39 -12.21
N TRP A 59 19.20 7.84 -11.91
CA TRP A 59 18.24 7.42 -12.91
C TRP A 59 17.67 8.59 -13.69
N ASP A 60 17.29 9.67 -13.01
CA ASP A 60 16.74 10.85 -13.64
C ASP A 60 17.75 11.45 -14.63
N CYS A 61 19.02 11.57 -14.24
CA CYS A 61 20.08 12.05 -15.12
C CYS A 61 20.24 11.17 -16.36
N ALA A 62 20.30 9.84 -16.17
CA ALA A 62 20.42 8.89 -17.28
C ALA A 62 19.22 8.96 -18.23
N ARG A 63 18.00 9.03 -17.67
CA ARG A 63 16.76 9.12 -18.46
C ARG A 63 16.66 10.44 -19.22
N CYS A 64 17.04 11.55 -18.60
CA CYS A 64 17.10 12.84 -19.28
C CYS A 64 18.04 12.80 -20.49
N ALA A 65 19.22 12.18 -20.34
CA ALA A 65 20.15 11.99 -21.46
C ALA A 65 19.57 11.11 -22.57
N GLU A 66 18.95 9.97 -22.22
CA GLU A 66 18.29 9.05 -23.16
C GLU A 66 17.17 9.76 -23.96
N CYS A 67 16.36 10.55 -23.27
CA CYS A 67 15.20 11.22 -23.85
C CYS A 67 15.53 12.59 -24.48
N GLY A 68 16.79 13.05 -24.41
CA GLY A 68 17.23 14.34 -24.94
C GLY A 68 16.62 15.56 -24.21
N LEU A 69 16.41 15.46 -22.90
CA LEU A 69 15.79 16.50 -22.07
C LEU A 69 16.86 17.35 -21.38
N GLY A 70 16.72 18.68 -21.46
CA GLY A 70 17.61 19.66 -20.82
C GLY A 70 16.83 20.64 -19.95
N THR A 71 16.11 20.12 -18.96
CA THR A 71 15.35 20.92 -17.98
C THR A 71 16.19 21.17 -16.72
N ARG A 72 15.78 22.13 -15.88
CA ARG A 72 16.47 22.40 -14.61
C ARG A 72 16.45 21.18 -13.68
N ALA A 73 15.39 20.38 -13.73
CA ALA A 73 15.30 19.14 -12.96
C ALA A 73 16.32 18.10 -13.44
N CYS A 74 16.53 17.98 -14.75
CA CYS A 74 17.58 17.12 -15.31
C CYS A 74 18.98 17.60 -14.91
N ASP A 75 19.25 18.90 -14.99
CA ASP A 75 20.53 19.47 -14.57
C ASP A 75 20.80 19.20 -13.08
N ALA A 76 19.81 19.43 -12.23
CA ALA A 76 19.90 19.18 -10.79
C ALA A 76 20.14 17.69 -10.46
N ALA A 77 19.50 16.78 -11.20
CA ALA A 77 19.71 15.34 -11.04
C ALA A 77 21.14 14.94 -11.42
N CYS A 78 21.68 15.46 -12.52
CA CYS A 78 23.05 15.18 -12.95
C CYS A 78 24.12 15.81 -12.06
N SER A 79 23.80 16.91 -11.36
CA SER A 79 24.69 17.57 -10.40
C SER A 79 24.32 17.28 -8.94
N PHE A 80 23.66 16.16 -8.67
CA PHE A 80 23.15 15.85 -7.34
C PHE A 80 24.27 15.73 -6.31
N THR A 81 24.14 16.46 -5.19
CA THR A 81 25.12 16.45 -4.09
C THR A 81 24.48 16.34 -2.71
N THR A 82 23.21 16.68 -2.58
CA THR A 82 22.50 16.70 -1.29
C THR A 82 21.06 16.33 -1.51
N ALA A 83 20.55 15.43 -0.67
CA ALA A 83 19.17 15.02 -0.68
C ALA A 83 18.29 16.08 0.01
N PRO A 84 17.08 16.33 -0.50
CA PRO A 84 16.06 17.01 0.28
C PRO A 84 15.58 16.10 1.42
N GLU A 85 15.11 16.72 2.50
CA GLU A 85 14.39 16.03 3.56
C GLU A 85 12.93 15.80 3.14
N PHE A 86 12.31 14.74 3.67
CA PHE A 86 10.86 14.60 3.56
C PHE A 86 10.14 15.67 4.41
N PRO A 87 8.96 16.13 3.97
CA PRO A 87 8.13 17.05 4.76
C PRO A 87 7.88 16.53 6.19
N SER A 88 7.83 17.44 7.16
CA SER A 88 7.51 17.06 8.54
C SER A 88 6.15 16.38 8.64
N GLY A 89 6.07 15.26 9.36
CA GLY A 89 4.85 14.46 9.49
C GLY A 89 4.63 13.48 8.34
N CYS A 90 5.58 13.38 7.41
CA CYS A 90 5.59 12.41 6.34
C CYS A 90 6.70 11.38 6.55
N TYR A 91 6.34 10.10 6.54
CA TYR A 91 7.24 8.98 6.86
C TYR A 91 7.12 7.92 5.77
N PRO A 92 7.62 8.18 4.55
CA PRO A 92 7.58 7.18 3.49
C PRO A 92 8.38 5.94 3.90
N LEU A 93 7.91 4.79 3.47
CA LEU A 93 8.57 3.51 3.70
C LEU A 93 9.47 3.17 2.51
N VAL A 94 10.42 2.26 2.74
CA VAL A 94 11.30 1.72 1.69
C VAL A 94 10.48 1.24 0.49
N HIS A 95 9.35 0.57 0.74
CA HIS A 95 8.46 0.08 -0.30
C HIS A 95 7.89 1.21 -1.18
N ASP A 96 7.50 2.34 -0.58
CA ASP A 96 6.99 3.48 -1.35
C ASP A 96 8.07 4.01 -2.30
N GLY A 97 9.31 4.12 -1.81
CA GLY A 97 10.45 4.51 -2.63
C GLY A 97 10.72 3.56 -3.80
N GLU A 98 10.61 2.24 -3.57
CA GLU A 98 10.75 1.23 -4.62
C GLU A 98 9.67 1.37 -5.70
N VAL A 99 8.41 1.55 -5.28
CA VAL A 99 7.28 1.70 -6.21
C VAL A 99 7.42 3.00 -7.03
N CYS A 100 7.82 4.11 -6.40
CA CYS A 100 8.14 5.35 -7.10
C CYS A 100 9.25 5.16 -8.14
N LEU A 101 10.38 4.56 -7.76
CA LEU A 101 11.51 4.34 -8.68
C LEU A 101 11.09 3.45 -9.85
N HIS A 102 10.35 2.38 -9.58
CA HIS A 102 9.83 1.50 -10.62
C HIS A 102 8.97 2.27 -11.62
N ARG A 103 8.05 3.10 -11.13
CA ARG A 103 7.20 3.93 -11.99
C ARG A 103 8.01 4.87 -12.89
N LEU A 104 9.05 5.51 -12.36
CA LEU A 104 9.94 6.38 -13.13
C LEU A 104 10.76 5.61 -14.17
N MET A 105 11.20 4.39 -13.84
CA MET A 105 11.96 3.53 -14.75
C MET A 105 11.09 2.96 -15.89
N GLU A 106 9.78 2.83 -15.70
CA GLU A 106 8.87 2.35 -16.74
C GLU A 106 8.25 3.45 -17.60
N ALA A 107 8.35 4.71 -17.17
CA ALA A 107 7.81 5.85 -17.90
C ALA A 107 8.44 6.01 -19.29
N SER A 108 7.60 6.26 -20.29
CA SER A 108 8.08 6.64 -21.63
C SER A 108 8.71 8.03 -21.63
N CYS A 109 9.53 8.37 -22.62
CA CYS A 109 10.14 9.71 -22.70
C CYS A 109 9.10 10.85 -22.76
N ASP A 110 7.95 10.63 -23.38
CA ASP A 110 6.89 11.64 -23.47
C ASP A 110 6.22 11.87 -22.13
N GLU A 111 5.99 10.81 -21.38
CA GLU A 111 5.45 10.86 -20.03
C GLU A 111 6.47 11.48 -19.06
N TYR A 112 7.71 11.02 -19.13
CA TYR A 112 8.80 11.48 -18.29
C TYR A 112 9.09 12.97 -18.47
N ARG A 113 8.93 13.49 -19.69
CA ARG A 113 8.98 14.94 -19.97
C ARG A 113 8.01 15.74 -19.12
N GLY A 114 6.83 15.20 -18.83
CA GLY A 114 5.85 15.81 -17.94
C GLY A 114 6.32 15.87 -16.48
N TYR A 115 7.12 14.88 -16.03
CA TYR A 115 7.63 14.83 -14.66
C TYR A 115 8.78 15.80 -14.39
N VAL A 116 9.57 16.11 -15.41
CA VAL A 116 10.76 16.96 -15.28
C VAL A 116 10.59 18.34 -15.93
N ALA A 117 9.38 18.70 -16.35
CA ALA A 117 9.11 19.97 -17.01
C ALA A 117 9.48 21.17 -16.12
N ASP A 118 10.04 22.22 -16.72
CA ASP A 118 10.41 23.44 -15.98
C ASP A 118 9.20 24.22 -15.44
N GLU A 119 8.04 24.03 -16.08
CA GLU A 119 6.76 24.60 -15.70
C GLU A 119 5.68 23.51 -15.76
N GLY A 120 4.81 23.46 -14.76
CA GLY A 120 3.71 22.50 -14.73
C GLY A 120 4.14 21.03 -14.58
N ALA A 121 5.31 20.77 -13.99
CA ALA A 121 5.74 19.41 -13.67
C ALA A 121 4.66 18.67 -12.86
N SER A 122 4.38 17.44 -13.25
CA SER A 122 3.54 16.53 -12.46
C SER A 122 4.40 15.56 -11.66
N THR A 123 3.85 15.03 -10.58
CA THR A 123 4.47 13.95 -9.80
C THR A 123 3.65 12.69 -10.01
N PRO A 124 4.26 11.54 -10.37
CA PRO A 124 3.56 10.26 -10.38
C PRO A 124 2.92 10.01 -9.02
N THR A 125 1.73 9.42 -9.00
CA THR A 125 1.01 9.10 -7.76
C THR A 125 1.85 8.22 -6.81
N GLU A 126 2.62 7.31 -7.39
CA GLU A 126 3.57 6.41 -6.73
C GLU A 126 4.72 7.15 -6.04
N CYS A 127 5.02 8.37 -6.49
CA CYS A 127 6.05 9.23 -5.93
C CYS A 127 5.49 10.34 -5.04
N ASN A 128 4.17 10.37 -4.83
CA ASN A 128 3.52 11.32 -3.94
C ASN A 128 3.58 10.80 -2.50
N PHE A 129 4.75 10.89 -1.87
CA PHE A 129 4.98 10.35 -0.52
C PHE A 129 4.15 11.02 0.57
N CYS A 130 3.65 12.23 0.33
CA CYS A 130 2.96 13.04 1.33
C CYS A 130 1.70 13.69 0.74
N PRO A 131 0.67 12.91 0.40
CA PRO A 131 -0.58 13.46 -0.12
C PRO A 131 -1.21 14.39 0.95
N LEU A 132 -1.60 15.60 0.54
CA LEU A 132 -2.14 16.62 1.45
C LEU A 132 -3.54 16.27 2.03
N ASP A 133 -4.13 15.14 1.62
CA ASP A 133 -5.54 14.78 1.88
C ASP A 133 -5.72 13.47 2.68
N GLU A 134 -4.79 13.10 3.57
CA GLU A 134 -5.03 12.02 4.55
C GLU A 134 -4.60 12.41 5.98
N ALA A 135 -4.91 13.64 6.39
CA ALA A 135 -5.11 13.93 7.80
C ALA A 135 -6.53 13.45 8.19
N PRO A 136 -6.69 12.61 9.24
CA PRO A 136 -7.99 12.12 9.70
C PRO A 136 -8.93 13.24 10.19
#